data_AF-A0A968SXZ6-F1
#
_entry.id   AF-A0A968SXZ6-F1
#
_cell.length_a   1.000
_cell.length_b   1.000
_cell.length_c   1.000
_cell.angle_alpha   90.00
_cell.angle_beta   90.00
_cell.angle_gamma   90.00
#
_symmetry.space_group_name_H-M   'P 1'
#
loop_
_entity.id
_entity.type
_entity.pdbx_description
1 polymer ?
#
loop_
_entity_poly.entity_id
_entity_poly.type
_entity_poly.pdbx_seq_one_letter_code
_entity_poly.pdbx_strand_id
1 'polypeptide(L)'
;MTMSTDLSGGPTSQALYEAVRKRRATKRRTKKDENEITYLNITPMLDMMTIILVFLLKSFASSATNVNVANLVLPNSTTKLEVEEAIQLMVTPEAILVDQRVVAKLNDGQIPEEDLQESYLVEPLYDALSAKAEYFKKIES
;
A
#
# COMPACT_ATOMS: atom_id res chain seq x y z
N MET A 1 -67.78 -58.15 -36.86
CA MET A 1 -66.58 -58.77 -37.44
C MET A 1 -66.24 -57.93 -38.67
N THR A 2 -65.22 -57.08 -38.73
CA THR A 2 -63.96 -56.95 -37.99
C THR A 2 -63.48 -55.50 -37.98
N MET A 3 -62.76 -55.14 -36.92
CA MET A 3 -61.92 -53.95 -36.78
C MET A 3 -60.83 -53.83 -37.85
N SER A 4 -60.40 -52.59 -38.12
CA SER A 4 -58.98 -52.13 -38.05
C SER A 4 -58.93 -50.69 -38.56
N THR A 5 -58.88 -49.67 -37.70
CA THR A 5 -57.65 -49.01 -37.22
C THR A 5 -56.57 -48.86 -38.29
N ASP A 6 -56.41 -47.66 -38.84
CA ASP A 6 -55.08 -47.18 -39.18
C ASP A 6 -54.99 -45.65 -38.95
N LEU A 7 -54.43 -45.30 -37.79
CA LEU A 7 -53.99 -43.97 -37.40
C LEU A 7 -52.48 -43.95 -37.61
N SER A 8 -52.02 -43.46 -38.77
CA SER A 8 -50.60 -43.31 -39.07
C SER A 8 -50.32 -41.91 -39.62
N GLY A 9 -50.53 -40.91 -38.77
CA GLY A 9 -50.12 -39.53 -39.01
C GLY A 9 -48.74 -39.29 -38.39
N GLY A 10 -47.67 -39.58 -39.14
CA GLY A 10 -46.33 -39.15 -38.75
C GLY A 10 -46.28 -37.62 -38.60
N PRO A 11 -45.54 -37.08 -37.63
CA PRO A 11 -45.51 -35.63 -37.39
C PRO A 11 -45.04 -34.90 -38.65
N THR A 12 -45.87 -33.98 -39.14
CA THR A 12 -45.58 -33.14 -40.30
C THR A 12 -44.22 -32.44 -40.10
N SER A 13 -43.42 -32.32 -41.17
CA SER A 13 -42.08 -31.70 -41.15
C SER A 13 -42.02 -30.39 -40.36
N GLN A 14 -43.07 -29.57 -40.46
CA GLN A 14 -43.22 -28.31 -39.69
C GLN A 14 -43.23 -28.52 -38.17
N ALA A 15 -43.94 -29.55 -37.67
CA ALA A 15 -43.99 -29.88 -36.25
C ALA A 15 -42.62 -30.35 -35.72
N LEU A 16 -41.85 -31.06 -36.55
CA LEU A 16 -40.47 -31.45 -36.22
C LEU A 16 -39.55 -30.22 -36.14
N TYR A 17 -39.64 -29.30 -37.10
CA TYR A 17 -38.87 -28.04 -37.06
C TYR A 17 -39.20 -27.20 -35.82
N GLU A 18 -40.48 -27.09 -35.46
CA GLU A 18 -40.90 -26.38 -34.25
C GLU A 18 -40.42 -27.07 -32.97
N ALA A 19 -40.49 -28.40 -32.90
CA ALA A 19 -40.02 -29.17 -31.76
C ALA A 19 -38.50 -29.00 -31.57
N VAL A 20 -37.71 -29.03 -32.65
CA VAL A 20 -36.27 -28.81 -32.59
C VAL A 20 -35.94 -27.38 -32.17
N ARG A 21 -36.66 -26.39 -32.69
CA ARG A 21 -36.51 -24.97 -32.31
C ARG A 21 -36.84 -24.76 -30.83
N LYS A 22 -37.96 -25.31 -30.34
CA LYS A 22 -38.36 -25.23 -28.93
C LYS A 22 -37.34 -25.91 -28.03
N ARG A 23 -36.86 -27.12 -28.36
CA ARG A 23 -35.79 -27.81 -27.60
C ARG A 23 -34.50 -26.99 -27.52
N ARG A 24 -34.06 -26.37 -28.62
CA ARG A 24 -32.88 -25.50 -28.62
C ARG A 24 -33.07 -24.23 -27.79
N ALA A 25 -34.27 -23.63 -27.83
CA ALA A 25 -34.58 -22.45 -27.02
C ALA A 25 -34.60 -22.78 -25.52
N THR A 26 -35.21 -23.90 -25.12
CA THR A 26 -35.24 -24.34 -23.73
C THR A 26 -33.85 -24.68 -23.21
N LYS A 27 -33.02 -25.39 -23.99
CA LYS A 27 -31.64 -25.72 -23.63
C LYS A 27 -30.74 -24.48 -23.45
N ARG A 28 -31.04 -23.38 -24.17
CA ARG A 28 -30.34 -22.09 -23.99
C ARG A 28 -30.78 -21.35 -22.73
N ARG A 29 -32.04 -21.49 -22.32
CA ARG A 29 -32.56 -20.91 -21.07
C ARG A 29 -31.99 -21.62 -19.86
N THR A 30 -32.02 -22.95 -19.83
CA THR A 30 -31.47 -23.73 -18.71
C THR A 30 -29.97 -23.47 -18.53
N LYS A 31 -29.19 -23.39 -19.61
CA LYS A 31 -27.76 -23.04 -19.54
C LYS A 31 -27.52 -21.60 -19.06
N LYS A 32 -28.48 -20.68 -19.23
CA LYS A 32 -28.37 -19.31 -18.73
C LYS A 32 -28.61 -19.27 -17.21
N ASP A 33 -29.57 -20.05 -16.73
CA ASP A 33 -29.91 -20.14 -15.30
C ASP A 33 -28.83 -20.90 -14.51
N GLU A 34 -28.15 -21.88 -15.13
CA GLU A 34 -26.96 -22.54 -14.56
C GLU A 34 -25.76 -21.59 -14.35
N ASN A 35 -25.74 -20.43 -15.03
CA ASN A 35 -24.74 -19.39 -14.87
C ASN A 35 -25.22 -18.22 -13.98
N GLU A 36 -26.41 -18.31 -13.38
CA GLU A 36 -26.76 -17.40 -12.28
C GLU A 36 -25.89 -17.76 -11.09
N ILE A 37 -24.95 -16.87 -10.83
CA ILE A 37 -23.88 -16.93 -9.83
C ILE A 37 -24.49 -17.23 -8.46
N THR A 38 -24.59 -18.51 -8.11
CA THR A 38 -25.12 -18.98 -6.81
C THR A 38 -24.01 -19.00 -5.74
N TYR A 39 -22.76 -18.77 -6.14
CA TYR A 39 -21.61 -18.72 -5.25
C TYR A 39 -20.93 -17.37 -5.37
N LEU A 40 -20.77 -16.70 -4.24
CA LEU A 40 -20.06 -15.43 -4.13
C LEU A 40 -18.63 -15.62 -4.66
N ASN A 41 -18.26 -14.89 -5.71
CA ASN A 41 -16.94 -15.00 -6.33
C ASN A 41 -15.89 -14.34 -5.42
N ILE A 42 -15.27 -15.15 -4.54
CA ILE A 42 -14.27 -14.67 -3.57
C ILE A 42 -12.97 -14.26 -4.26
N THR A 43 -12.57 -14.93 -5.35
CA THR A 43 -11.30 -14.64 -6.06
C THR A 43 -11.23 -13.21 -6.60
N PRO A 44 -12.24 -12.69 -7.35
CA PRO A 44 -12.23 -11.30 -7.78
C PRO A 44 -12.29 -10.29 -6.64
N MET A 45 -12.96 -10.61 -5.52
CA MET A 45 -13.07 -9.71 -4.37
C MET A 45 -11.80 -9.67 -3.52
N LEU A 46 -11.12 -10.81 -3.38
CA LEU A 46 -9.82 -10.89 -2.73
C LEU A 46 -8.83 -9.99 -3.44
N ASP A 47 -8.80 -10.04 -4.78
CA ASP A 47 -7.93 -9.18 -5.59
C ASP A 47 -8.21 -7.69 -5.32
N MET A 48 -9.48 -7.28 -5.30
CA MET A 48 -9.88 -5.90 -4.97
C MET A 48 -9.47 -5.46 -3.55
N MET A 49 -9.61 -6.33 -2.54
CA MET A 49 -9.17 -6.00 -1.19
C MET A 49 -7.64 -5.93 -1.12
N THR A 50 -6.92 -6.81 -1.81
CA THR A 50 -5.47 -6.82 -1.82
C THR A 50 -4.86 -5.65 -2.60
N ILE A 51 -5.47 -5.20 -3.72
CA ILE A 51 -5.00 -4.00 -4.44
C ILE A 51 -5.20 -2.74 -3.59
N ILE A 52 -6.31 -2.63 -2.86
CA ILE A 52 -6.52 -1.55 -1.90
C ILE A 52 -5.47 -1.62 -0.78
N LEU A 53 -5.20 -2.80 -0.22
CA LEU A 53 -4.21 -2.96 0.85
C LEU A 53 -2.79 -2.63 0.39
N VAL A 54 -2.35 -3.10 -0.78
CA VAL A 54 -1.04 -2.77 -1.35
C VAL A 54 -0.93 -1.27 -1.66
N PHE A 55 -2.00 -0.68 -2.18
CA PHE A 55 -2.07 0.76 -2.42
C PHE A 55 -1.97 1.56 -1.11
N LEU A 56 -2.66 1.12 -0.06
CA LEU A 56 -2.61 1.75 1.26
C LEU A 56 -1.25 1.56 1.93
N LEU A 57 -0.64 0.38 1.86
CA LEU A 57 0.71 0.16 2.39
C LEU A 57 1.74 1.06 1.70
N LYS A 58 1.66 1.19 0.37
CA LYS A 58 2.54 2.10 -0.39
C LYS A 58 2.28 3.58 -0.05
N SER A 59 1.01 3.97 0.05
CA SER A 59 0.64 5.36 0.39
C SER A 59 1.04 5.72 1.82
N PHE A 60 0.89 4.79 2.77
CA PHE A 60 1.21 5.01 4.17
C PHE A 60 2.74 5.02 4.41
N ALA A 61 3.49 4.16 3.71
CA ALA A 61 4.95 4.22 3.72
C ALA A 61 5.49 5.56 3.16
N SER A 62 4.80 6.14 2.16
CA SER A 62 5.11 7.49 1.66
C SER A 62 4.65 8.62 2.59
N SER A 63 3.76 8.35 3.55
CA SER A 63 3.15 9.36 4.43
C SER A 63 3.95 9.61 5.71
N ALA A 64 5.00 8.83 5.98
CA ALA A 64 5.93 9.07 7.09
C ALA A 64 6.72 10.39 6.93
N THR A 65 6.62 11.04 5.76
CA THR A 65 7.18 12.37 5.46
C THR A 65 6.10 13.45 5.34
N ASN A 66 4.96 13.32 6.04
CA ASN A 66 4.00 14.43 6.23
C ASN A 66 4.61 15.52 7.13
N VAL A 67 5.60 16.23 6.60
CA VAL A 67 5.93 17.57 7.06
C VAL A 67 4.74 18.44 6.64
N ASN A 68 4.03 19.04 7.59
CA ASN A 68 2.92 19.94 7.31
C ASN A 68 3.47 21.24 6.67
N VAL A 69 3.57 21.26 5.33
CA VAL A 69 4.17 22.35 4.54
C VAL A 69 3.14 23.42 4.19
N ALA A 70 2.30 23.86 5.12
CA ALA A 70 1.27 24.85 4.81
C ALA A 70 1.83 26.26 4.49
N ASN A 71 3.09 26.56 4.81
CA ASN A 71 3.69 27.89 4.66
C ASN A 71 5.18 27.90 4.23
N LEU A 72 5.65 26.92 3.48
CA LEU A 72 7.05 26.92 2.97
C LEU A 72 7.05 26.87 1.44
N VAL A 73 7.67 27.87 0.82
CA VAL A 73 8.09 27.78 -0.59
C VAL A 73 9.20 26.74 -0.63
N LEU A 74 8.90 25.55 -1.14
CA LEU A 74 9.90 24.50 -1.31
C LEU A 74 10.92 24.96 -2.36
N PRO A 75 12.22 25.02 -2.03
CA PRO A 75 13.24 25.35 -3.02
C PRO A 75 13.28 24.28 -4.11
N ASN A 76 13.43 24.68 -5.37
CA ASN A 76 13.59 23.75 -6.48
C ASN A 76 14.93 23.00 -6.31
N SER A 77 14.86 21.72 -5.96
CA SER A 77 16.03 20.84 -5.93
C SER A 77 16.25 20.21 -7.31
N THR A 78 17.35 20.58 -7.95
CA THR A 78 17.83 19.95 -9.21
C THR A 78 18.79 18.80 -8.94
N THR A 79 18.88 18.32 -7.71
CA THR A 79 19.98 17.49 -7.26
C THR A 79 19.68 15.99 -7.43
N LYS A 80 20.42 15.33 -8.33
CA LYS A 80 20.48 13.86 -8.51
C LYS A 80 21.51 13.22 -7.56
N LEU A 81 21.61 13.68 -6.32
CA LEU A 81 22.46 13.00 -5.33
C LEU A 81 21.69 11.81 -4.78
N GLU A 82 22.36 10.68 -4.63
CA GLU A 82 21.83 9.57 -3.82
C GLU A 82 21.48 10.11 -2.43
N VAL A 83 20.39 9.61 -1.85
CA VAL A 83 19.98 9.97 -0.50
C VAL A 83 21.04 9.40 0.44
N GLU A 84 22.01 10.23 0.80
CA GLU A 84 22.96 9.92 1.87
C GLU A 84 22.18 9.85 3.19
N GLU A 85 22.44 8.81 3.99
CA GLU A 85 21.88 8.71 5.33
C GLU A 85 22.38 9.90 6.17
N ALA A 86 21.49 10.87 6.39
CA ALA A 86 21.82 12.08 7.14
C ALA A 86 21.56 11.90 8.64
N ILE A 87 22.52 12.29 9.48
CA ILE A 87 22.35 12.36 10.94
C ILE A 87 21.33 13.44 11.27
N GLN A 88 20.30 13.10 12.03
CA GLN A 88 19.27 14.07 12.43
C GLN A 88 19.66 14.75 13.75
N LEU A 89 19.88 16.07 13.71
CA LEU A 89 20.16 16.89 14.90
C LEU A 89 18.95 17.79 15.21
N MET A 90 18.42 17.71 16.42
CA MET A 90 17.28 18.50 16.89
C MET A 90 17.66 19.25 18.17
N VAL A 91 17.42 20.56 18.19
CA VAL A 91 17.67 21.41 19.36
C VAL A 91 16.34 21.95 19.85
N THR A 92 16.04 21.69 21.12
CA THR A 92 14.85 22.18 21.83
C THR A 92 15.31 23.03 23.02
N PRO A 93 14.44 23.87 23.61
CA PRO A 93 14.78 24.64 24.82
C PRO A 93 15.18 23.76 26.03
N GLU A 94 14.76 22.48 26.02
CA GLU A 94 14.98 21.52 27.12
C GLU A 94 16.12 20.53 26.85
N ALA A 95 16.48 20.29 25.58
CA ALA A 95 17.45 19.26 25.20
C ALA A 95 17.96 19.38 23.77
N ILE A 96 19.19 18.89 23.56
CA ILE A 96 19.74 18.55 22.23
C ILE A 96 19.58 17.05 22.02
N LEU A 97 19.06 16.67 20.86
CA LEU A 97 18.86 15.29 20.44
C LEU A 97 19.61 14.98 19.15
N VAL A 98 20.21 13.80 19.11
CA VAL A 98 20.82 13.20 17.92
C VAL A 98 20.09 11.89 17.63
N ASP A 99 19.51 11.73 16.44
CA ASP A 99 18.71 10.56 16.05
C ASP A 99 17.64 10.18 17.09
N GLN A 100 16.90 11.18 17.60
CA GLN A 100 15.86 11.04 18.63
C GLN A 100 16.36 10.61 20.02
N ARG A 101 17.69 10.58 20.24
CA ARG A 101 18.29 10.35 21.58
C ARG A 101 18.75 11.66 22.18
N VAL A 102 18.35 11.94 23.41
CA VAL A 102 18.82 13.10 24.17
C VAL A 102 20.31 12.91 24.47
N VAL A 103 21.12 13.85 24.00
CA VAL A 103 22.58 13.87 24.23
C VAL A 103 22.97 14.91 25.27
N ALA A 104 22.30 16.06 25.31
CA ALA A 104 22.53 17.09 26.32
C ALA A 104 21.18 17.67 26.78
N LYS A 105 21.04 17.94 28.07
CA LYS A 105 19.87 18.63 28.63
C LYS A 105 20.17 20.12 28.75
N LEU A 106 19.19 20.94 28.42
CA LEU A 106 19.28 22.39 28.50
C LEU A 106 18.38 22.88 29.64
N ASN A 107 18.87 23.86 30.39
CA ASN A 107 18.12 24.57 31.40
C ASN A 107 17.78 25.95 30.83
N ASP A 108 16.51 26.20 30.50
CA ASP A 108 16.04 27.45 29.87
C ASP A 108 16.81 27.82 28.59
N GLY A 109 17.15 26.83 27.76
CA GLY A 109 17.91 27.04 26.53
C GLY A 109 19.41 27.29 26.75
N GLN A 110 19.91 27.14 27.98
CA GLN A 110 21.34 27.19 28.30
C GLN A 110 21.90 25.78 28.53
N ILE A 111 23.13 25.58 28.06
CA ILE A 111 23.86 24.34 28.26
C ILE A 111 24.57 24.42 29.62
N PRO A 112 24.52 23.38 30.47
CA PRO A 112 25.22 23.35 31.74
C PRO A 112 26.72 23.60 31.56
N GLU A 113 27.34 24.33 32.48
CA GLU A 113 28.81 24.57 32.45
C GLU A 113 29.61 23.26 32.57
N GLU A 114 29.04 22.23 33.18
CA GLU A 114 29.63 20.88 33.27
C GLU A 114 29.80 20.21 31.89
N ASP A 115 28.91 20.53 30.95
CA ASP A 115 28.91 19.96 29.59
C ASP A 115 29.67 20.87 28.60
N LEU A 116 30.16 22.03 29.04
CA LEU A 116 30.84 23.04 28.24
C LEU A 116 32.33 23.10 28.55
N GLN A 117 33.16 22.89 27.53
CA GLN A 117 34.59 23.14 27.63
C GLN A 117 34.95 24.58 27.24
N GLU A 118 36.19 25.00 27.52
CA GLU A 118 36.72 26.36 27.31
C GLU A 118 36.50 26.93 25.88
N SER A 119 36.25 26.07 24.88
CA SER A 119 36.03 26.46 23.48
C SER A 119 34.55 26.51 23.05
N TYR A 120 33.58 26.58 23.97
CA TYR A 120 32.14 26.36 23.66
C TYR A 120 31.85 24.98 23.05
N LEU A 121 32.74 24.02 23.28
CA LEU A 121 32.54 22.65 22.84
C LEU A 121 31.59 21.98 23.81
N VAL A 122 30.48 21.46 23.28
CA VAL A 122 29.53 20.64 24.03
C VAL A 122 30.03 19.21 23.97
N GLU A 123 30.71 18.78 25.03
CA GLU A 123 31.37 17.48 25.12
C GLU A 123 30.43 16.29 24.80
N PRO A 124 29.23 16.17 25.41
CA PRO A 124 28.34 15.05 25.12
C PRO A 124 27.80 15.02 23.68
N LEU A 125 27.71 16.18 23.03
CA LEU A 125 27.31 16.26 21.62
C LEU A 125 28.47 15.84 20.71
N TYR A 126 29.69 16.27 21.01
CA TYR A 126 30.89 15.91 20.26
C TYR A 126 31.09 14.38 20.26
N ASP A 127 31.01 13.76 21.43
CA ASP A 127 31.18 12.32 21.58
C ASP A 127 30.12 11.53 20.79
N ALA A 128 28.86 11.97 20.85
CA ALA A 128 27.76 11.34 20.12
C ALA A 128 27.94 11.43 18.60
N LEU A 129 28.37 12.59 18.10
CA LEU A 129 28.62 12.80 16.66
C LEU A 129 29.88 12.06 16.19
N SER A 130 30.93 12.03 17.00
CA SER A 130 32.17 11.29 16.70
C SER A 130 31.92 9.79 16.59
N ALA A 131 31.19 9.21 17.56
CA ALA A 131 30.80 7.80 17.53
C ALA A 131 29.95 7.44 16.29
N LYS A 132 29.06 8.35 15.87
CA LYS A 132 28.26 8.18 14.66
C LYS A 132 29.12 8.29 13.40
N ALA A 133 30.03 9.26 13.32
CA ALA A 133 30.95 9.41 12.20
C ALA A 133 31.83 8.15 12.00
N GLU A 134 32.33 7.56 13.09
CA GLU A 134 33.08 6.30 13.03
C GLU A 134 32.22 5.13 12.55
N TYR A 135 30.95 5.08 12.95
CA TYR A 135 30.01 4.05 12.49
C TYR A 135 29.76 4.14 10.99
N PHE A 136 29.49 5.34 10.46
CA PHE A 136 29.30 5.54 9.02
C PHE A 136 30.55 5.20 8.22
N LYS A 137 31.74 5.61 8.70
CA LYS A 137 33.02 5.27 8.06
C LYS A 137 33.26 3.75 7.96
N LYS A 138 32.75 2.95 8.90
CA LYS A 138 32.86 1.48 8.87
C LYS A 138 31.88 0.82 7.91
N ILE A 139 30.76 1.47 7.58
CA ILE A 139 29.75 0.94 6.66
C ILE A 139 30.09 1.28 5.21
N GLU A 140 30.72 2.43 5.00
CA GLU A 140 31.15 2.88 3.67
C GLU A 140 32.45 2.20 3.19
N SER A 141 33.24 1.62 4.12
CA SER A 141 34.49 0.89 3.81
C SER A 141 34.27 -0.59 3.55
#